data_AF-A0A3S7GU72-F1
#
_entry.id   AF-A0A3S7GU72-F1
#
_cell.length_a   1.000
_cell.length_b   1.000
_cell.length_c   1.000
_cell.angle_alpha   90.00
_cell.angle_beta   90.00
_cell.angle_gamma   90.00
#
_symmetry.space_group_name_H-M   'P 1'
#
loop_
_entity.id
_entity.type
_entity.pdbx_description
1 polymer ?
#
loop_
_entity_poly.entity_id
_entity_poly.type
_entity_poly.pdbx_seq_one_letter_code
_entity_poly.pdbx_strand_id
1 'polypeptide(L)' 'MDNQDVRVIKEIYELLNSAINDKRQIYVHLVEEGNQKWKETLNREQQLQFICELVMQQIENNFEWEE' A
#
# COMPACT_ATOMS: atom_id res chain seq x y z
N MET A 1 22.00 -3.82 5.67
CA MET A 1 20.96 -3.34 4.75
C MET A 1 21.51 -3.45 3.35
N ASP A 2 21.01 -4.42 2.59
CA ASP A 2 21.45 -4.62 1.22
C ASP A 2 20.74 -3.64 0.26
N ASN A 3 21.07 -3.70 -1.03
CA ASN A 3 20.45 -2.83 -2.03
C ASN A 3 18.95 -3.10 -2.22
N GLN A 4 18.48 -4.31 -1.88
CA GLN A 4 17.08 -4.70 -2.00
C GLN A 4 16.28 -4.10 -0.83
N ASP A 5 16.79 -4.17 0.40
CA ASP A 5 16.22 -3.54 1.59
C ASP A 5 16.00 -2.04 1.39
N VAL A 6 17.04 -1.34 0.88
CA VAL A 6 16.97 0.12 0.60
C VAL A 6 15.86 0.42 -0.40
N ARG A 7 15.71 -0.43 -1.42
CA ARG A 7 14.69 -0.25 -2.45
C ARG A 7 13.30 -0.42 -1.87
N VAL A 8 13.06 -1.47 -1.10
CA VAL A 8 11.75 -1.73 -0.47
C VAL A 8 11.38 -0.58 0.48
N ILE A 9 12.31 -0.12 1.32
CA ILE A 9 12.08 1.03 2.21
C ILE A 9 11.71 2.28 1.42
N LYS A 10 12.37 2.52 0.28
CA LYS A 10 12.05 3.67 -0.58
C LYS A 10 10.66 3.56 -1.21
N GLU A 11 10.27 2.37 -1.66
CA GLU A 11 8.92 2.11 -2.21
C GLU A 11 7.84 2.35 -1.15
N ILE A 12 8.04 1.86 0.09
CA ILE A 12 7.17 2.15 1.24
C ILE A 12 7.08 3.66 1.51
N TYR A 13 8.21 4.36 1.53
CA TYR A 13 8.26 5.80 1.78
C TYR A 13 7.47 6.59 0.72
N GLU A 14 7.66 6.26 -0.56
CA GLU A 14 6.95 6.92 -1.66
C GLU A 14 5.44 6.68 -1.58
N LEU A 15 5.01 5.47 -1.25
CA LEU A 15 3.61 5.12 -1.04
C LEU A 15 2.98 5.95 0.10
N LEU A 16 3.63 5.99 1.26
CA LEU A 16 3.17 6.76 2.42
C LEU A 16 3.15 8.27 2.12
N ASN A 17 4.20 8.79 1.49
CA ASN A 17 4.26 10.20 1.12
C ASN A 17 3.14 10.59 0.14
N SER A 18 2.83 9.73 -0.83
CA SER A 18 1.70 9.92 -1.74
C SER A 18 0.37 9.92 -0.98
N ALA A 19 0.17 8.94 -0.08
CA ALA A 19 -1.06 8.81 0.71
C ALA A 19 -1.29 9.99 1.67
N ILE A 20 -0.23 10.57 2.24
CA ILE A 20 -0.32 11.75 3.13
C ILE A 20 -0.71 13.01 2.34
N ASN A 21 -0.15 13.18 1.14
CA ASN A 21 -0.39 14.36 0.30
C ASN A 21 -1.71 14.30 -0.47
N ASP A 22 -2.31 13.12 -0.59
CA ASP A 22 -3.62 12.93 -1.18
C ASP A 22 -4.76 13.23 -0.18
N LYS A 23 -5.48 14.33 -0.44
CA LYS A 23 -6.58 14.83 0.40
C LYS A 23 -7.97 14.49 -0.12
N ARG A 24 -8.08 13.62 -1.14
CA ARG A 24 -9.37 13.18 -1.67
C ARG A 24 -10.20 12.52 -0.56
N GLN A 25 -11.52 12.60 -0.69
CA GLN A 25 -12.45 11.97 0.26
C GLN A 25 -13.02 10.65 -0.27
N ILE A 26 -12.91 10.43 -1.58
CA ILE A 26 -13.43 9.27 -2.29
C ILE A 26 -12.33 8.76 -3.22
N TYR A 27 -12.09 7.45 -3.17
CA TYR A 27 -11.09 6.74 -3.94
C TYR A 27 -11.78 5.63 -4.71
N VAL A 28 -11.53 5.54 -6.01
CA VAL A 28 -12.08 4.49 -6.87
C VAL A 28 -10.94 3.59 -7.32
N HIS A 29 -10.96 2.34 -6.87
CA HIS A 29 -10.02 1.31 -7.28
C HIS A 29 -10.66 0.39 -8.29
N LEU A 30 -9.88 0.00 -9.30
CA LEU A 30 -10.26 -1.08 -10.20
C LEU A 30 -9.62 -2.36 -9.64
N VAL A 31 -10.45 -3.32 -9.24
CA VAL A 31 -10.00 -4.62 -8.76
C VAL A 31 -10.15 -5.63 -9.89
N GLU A 32 -9.11 -6.44 -10.09
CA GLU A 32 -9.08 -7.51 -11.06
C GLU A 32 -8.71 -8.82 -10.36
N GLU A 33 -9.62 -9.78 -10.34
CA GLU A 33 -9.40 -11.11 -9.75
C GLU A 33 -9.80 -12.19 -10.76
N GLY A 34 -8.80 -12.92 -11.26
CA GLY A 34 -8.99 -13.88 -12.36
C GLY A 34 -9.59 -13.23 -13.60
N ASN A 35 -10.81 -13.64 -13.98
CA ASN A 35 -11.55 -13.08 -15.11
C ASN A 35 -12.58 -12.00 -14.72
N GLN A 36 -12.65 -11.64 -13.43
CA GLN A 36 -13.60 -10.66 -12.92
C GLN A 36 -12.94 -9.30 -12.70
N LYS A 37 -13.66 -8.23 -13.03
CA LYS A 37 -13.24 -6.85 -12.79
C LYS A 37 -14.40 -6.06 -12.20
N TRP A 38 -14.16 -5.36 -11.09
CA TRP A 38 -15.15 -4.47 -10.49
C TRP A 38 -14.47 -3.20 -9.96
N LYS A 39 -15.30 -2.22 -9.58
CA LYS A 39 -14.84 -0.97 -8.99
C LYS A 39 -15.18 -0.97 -7.51
N GLU A 40 -14.19 -0.69 -6.68
CA GLU A 40 -14.38 -0.43 -5.26
C GLU A 40 -14.29 1.06 -5.00
N THR A 41 -15.20 1.56 -4.17
CA THR A 41 -15.20 2.96 -3.75
C THR A 41 -14.93 3.02 -2.26
N LEU A 42 -13.79 3.61 -1.90
CA LEU A 42 -13.34 3.75 -0.52
C LEU A 42 -13.47 5.20 -0.08
N ASN A 43 -13.90 5.40 1.17
CA ASN A 43 -13.73 6.67 1.84
C ASN A 43 -12.26 6.87 2.27
N ARG A 44 -11.93 8.05 2.80
CA ARG A 44 -10.56 8.39 3.20
C ARG A 44 -9.99 7.45 4.28
N GLU A 45 -10.79 7.05 5.25
CA GLU A 45 -10.37 6.16 6.34
C GLU A 45 -10.05 4.76 5.80
N GLN A 46 -10.95 4.20 4.99
CA GLN A 46 -10.75 2.92 4.31
C GLN A 46 -9.52 2.96 3.39
N GLN A 47 -9.31 4.05 2.67
CA GLN A 47 -8.11 4.24 1.86
C GLN A 47 -6.84 4.22 2.71
N LEU A 48 -6.84 4.89 3.87
CA LEU A 48 -5.69 4.91 4.76
C LEU A 48 -5.42 3.55 5.35
N GLN A 49 -6.46 2.83 5.77
CA GLN A 49 -6.33 1.45 6.25
C GLN A 49 -5.72 0.55 5.17
N PHE A 50 -6.22 0.61 3.93
CA PHE A 50 -5.68 -0.16 2.81
C PHE A 50 -4.18 0.14 2.56
N ILE A 51 -3.76 1.40 2.63
CA ILE A 51 -2.35 1.77 2.51
C ILE A 51 -1.51 1.18 3.65
N CYS A 52 -2.01 1.19 4.89
CA CYS A 52 -1.32 0.57 6.01
C CYS A 52 -1.16 -0.95 5.82
N GLU A 53 -2.21 -1.64 5.37
CA GLU A 53 -2.18 -3.08 5.08
C GLU A 53 -1.13 -3.40 4.00
N LEU A 54 -1.06 -2.61 2.92
CA LEU A 54 -0.03 -2.76 1.89
C LEU A 54 1.38 -2.55 2.43
N VAL A 55 1.59 -1.55 3.30
CA VAL A 55 2.89 -1.29 3.92
C VAL A 55 3.29 -2.46 4.82
N MET A 56 2.37 -2.98 5.64
CA MET A 56 2.64 -4.16 6.46
C MET A 56 3.04 -5.36 5.61
N GLN A 57 2.31 -5.65 4.53
CA GLN A 57 2.64 -6.73 3.61
C GLN A 57 4.01 -6.52 2.93
N GLN A 58 4.35 -5.31 2.52
CA GLN A 58 5.68 -5.02 1.97
C GLN A 58 6.77 -5.32 2.98
N ILE A 59 6.53 -4.99 4.25
CA ILE A 59 7.46 -5.24 5.32
C ILE A 59 7.61 -6.74 5.59
N GLU A 60 6.50 -7.44 5.82
CA GLU A 60 6.47 -8.88 6.14
C GLU A 60 7.06 -9.76 5.03
N ASN A 61 6.88 -9.36 3.77
CA ASN A 61 7.37 -10.14 2.62
C ASN A 61 8.85 -9.91 2.29
N ASN A 62 9.46 -8.83 2.81
CA ASN A 62 10.83 -8.46 2.41
C ASN A 62 11.82 -8.42 3.58
N PHE A 63 11.36 -8.38 4.83
CA PHE A 63 12.23 -8.35 5.99
C PHE A 63 11.96 -9.54 6.92
N GLU A 64 13.03 -10.26 7.25
CA GLU A 64 13.00 -11.25 8.32
C GLU A 64 13.03 -10.52 9.67
N TRP A 65 12.15 -10.94 10.59
CA TRP A 65 12.10 -10.44 11.95
C TRP A 65 12.67 -11.50 12.88
N GLU A 66 13.63 -11.14 13.73
CA GLU A 66 14.03 -12.00 14.84
C GLU A 66 12.85 -12.12 15.81
N GLU A 67 12.52 -13.35 16.25
CA GLU A 67 11.45 -13.63 17.22
C GLU A 67 11.73 -13.06 18.62
#